data_AF-A0AAV4AQF5-F1
#
_entry.id   AF-A0AAV4AQF5-F1
#
_cell.length_a   1.000
_cell.length_b   1.000
_cell.length_c   1.000
_cell.angle_alpha   90.00
_cell.angle_beta   90.00
_cell.angle_gamma   90.00
#
_symmetry.space_group_name_H-M   'P 1'
#
loop_
_entity.id
_entity.type
_entity.pdbx_description
1 polymer ?
#
loop_
_entity_poly.entity_id
_entity_poly.type
_entity_poly.pdbx_seq_one_letter_code
_entity_poly.pdbx_strand_id
1 'polypeptide(L)'
;MASRLTKYLTENGYINTSVQKGGFPGVSGCLVHATMIRQAIQRAKSEKQNLDVVWLDLANAYGSVPHQMIQLALRMYHVPEII
;
A
#
# COMPACT_ATOMS: atom_id res chain seq x y z
N MET A 1 -18.89 -4.86 4.06
CA MET A 1 -17.80 -4.88 5.06
C MET A 1 -16.52 -4.24 4.53
N ALA A 2 -15.89 -4.77 3.47
CA ALA A 2 -14.65 -4.21 2.91
C ALA A 2 -14.75 -2.71 2.52
N SER A 3 -15.79 -2.30 1.77
CA SER A 3 -15.92 -0.88 1.37
C SER A 3 -16.08 0.08 2.55
N ARG A 4 -16.77 -0.34 3.61
CA ARG A 4 -16.98 0.45 4.83
C ARG A 4 -15.67 0.62 5.60
N LEU A 5 -14.86 -0.44 5.70
CA LEU A 5 -13.52 -0.37 6.28
C LEU A 5 -12.59 0.52 5.44
N THR A 6 -12.57 0.36 4.12
CA THR A 6 -11.78 1.23 3.23
C THR A 6 -12.18 2.70 3.41
N LYS A 7 -13.49 2.99 3.44
CA LYS A 7 -14.01 4.34 3.67
C LYS A 7 -13.54 4.88 5.01
N TYR A 8 -13.74 4.14 6.10
CA TYR A 8 -13.32 4.52 7.44
C TYR A 8 -11.82 4.83 7.51
N LEU A 9 -10.97 3.94 7.01
CA LEU A 9 -9.52 4.13 7.05
C LEU A 9 -9.05 5.33 6.21
N THR A 10 -9.78 5.68 5.15
CA THR A 10 -9.43 6.81 4.28
C THR A 10 -9.90 8.13 4.85
N GLU A 11 -11.15 8.20 5.32
CA GLU A 11 -11.73 9.42 5.89
C GLU A 11 -11.01 9.85 7.18
N ASN A 12 -10.46 8.90 7.93
CA ASN A 12 -9.69 9.17 9.14
C ASN A 12 -8.17 9.31 8.88
N GLY A 13 -7.73 9.28 7.63
CA GLY A 13 -6.31 9.51 7.28
C GLY A 13 -5.35 8.39 7.69
N TYR A 14 -5.85 7.18 7.98
CA TYR A 14 -5.02 6.04 8.36
C TYR A 14 -4.31 5.37 7.17
N ILE A 15 -4.77 5.64 5.94
CA ILE A 15 -4.11 5.17 4.71
C ILE A 15 -3.69 6.37 3.88
N ASN A 16 -2.40 6.47 3.59
CA ASN A 16 -1.88 7.41 2.61
C ASN A 16 -1.96 6.81 1.19
N THR A 17 -2.94 7.25 0.40
CA THR A 17 -3.16 6.80 -0.99
C THR A 17 -2.13 7.35 -2.00
N SER A 18 -1.25 8.27 -1.58
CA SER A 18 -0.09 8.66 -2.39
C SER A 18 0.94 7.53 -2.45
N VAL A 19 1.02 6.70 -1.40
CA VAL A 19 1.98 5.60 -1.26
C VAL A 19 1.30 4.24 -1.47
N GLN A 20 0.22 3.94 -0.72
CA GLN A 20 -0.51 2.68 -0.83
C GLN A 20 -1.47 2.71 -2.02
N LYS A 21 -1.10 2.03 -3.11
CA LYS A 21 -1.91 1.93 -4.32
C LYS A 21 -2.62 0.57 -4.46
N GLY A 22 -2.13 -0.46 -3.77
CA GLY A 22 -2.67 -1.82 -3.83
C GLY A 22 -3.92 -1.97 -2.96
N GLY A 23 -4.90 -2.75 -3.41
CA GLY A 23 -6.12 -3.04 -2.65
C GLY A 23 -7.09 -1.86 -2.51
N PHE A 24 -6.87 -0.77 -3.26
CA PHE A 24 -7.69 0.43 -3.19
C PHE A 24 -8.53 0.60 -4.48
N PRO A 25 -9.85 0.79 -4.38
CA PRO A 25 -10.70 0.95 -5.55
C PRO A 25 -10.37 2.24 -6.31
N GLY A 26 -10.45 2.18 -7.64
CA GLY A 26 -10.20 3.33 -8.51
C GLY A 26 -8.73 3.67 -8.75
N VAL A 27 -7.78 2.87 -8.24
CA VAL A 27 -6.33 3.09 -8.42
C VAL A 27 -5.72 1.96 -9.24
N SER A 28 -5.10 2.31 -10.38
CA SER A 28 -4.32 1.35 -11.19
C SER A 28 -2.89 1.22 -10.62
N GLY A 29 -2.76 0.53 -9.49
CA GLY A 29 -1.50 0.46 -8.74
C GLY A 29 -0.31 -0.06 -9.54
N CYS A 30 -0.49 -1.14 -10.31
CA CYS A 30 0.60 -1.73 -11.12
C CYS A 30 1.11 -0.77 -12.20
N LEU A 31 0.21 -0.08 -12.90
CA LEU A 31 0.58 0.88 -13.94
C LEU A 31 1.27 2.09 -13.35
N VAL A 32 0.77 2.60 -12.22
CA VAL A 32 1.40 3.70 -11.48
C VAL A 32 2.82 3.32 -11.02
N HIS A 33 3.01 2.15 -10.42
CA HIS A 33 4.34 1.72 -9.97
C HIS A 33 5.32 1.52 -11.13
N ALA A 34 4.90 0.83 -12.20
CA ALA A 34 5.75 0.61 -13.37
C ALA A 34 6.19 1.93 -14.02
N THR A 35 5.27 2.89 -14.13
CA THR A 35 5.58 4.22 -14.67
C THR A 35 6.51 5.02 -13.75
N MET A 36 6.32 4.98 -12.43
CA MET A 36 7.23 5.62 -11.46
C MET A 36 8.65 5.07 -11.55
N ILE A 37 8.81 3.74 -11.60
CA ILE A 37 10.13 3.09 -11.71
C ILE A 37 10.79 3.48 -13.04
N ARG A 38 10.03 3.47 -14.14
CA ARG A 38 10.54 3.89 -15.45
C ARG A 38 11.02 5.35 -15.43
N GLN A 39 10.28 6.24 -14.79
CA GLN A 39 10.66 7.64 -14.65
C GLN A 39 11.94 7.80 -13.81
N ALA A 40 12.06 7.06 -12.70
CA ALA A 40 13.28 7.06 -11.89
C ALA A 40 14.50 6.61 -12.70
N ILE A 41 14.36 5.52 -13.49
CA ILE A 41 15.42 5.03 -14.38
C ILE A 41 15.80 6.08 -15.44
N GLN A 42 14.81 6.72 -16.06
CA GLN A 42 15.07 7.76 -17.07
C GLN A 42 15.82 8.94 -16.49
N ARG A 43 15.41 9.39 -15.29
CA ARG A 43 16.05 10.51 -14.58
C ARG A 43 17.49 10.19 -14.19
N ALA A 44 17.73 9.02 -13.60
CA ALA A 44 19.08 8.58 -13.24
C ALA A 44 20.01 8.53 -14.47
N LYS A 45 19.49 8.05 -15.62
CA LYS A 45 20.23 8.05 -16.89
C LYS A 45 20.53 9.46 -17.40
N SER A 46 19.55 10.37 -17.39
CA SER A 46 19.75 11.75 -17.87
C SER A 46 20.70 12.55 -16.99
N GLU A 47 20.63 12.34 -15.67
CA GLU A 47 21.44 13.04 -14.67
C GLU A 47 22.80 12.36 -14.41
N LYS A 48 23.07 11.20 -15.06
CA LYS A 48 24.27 10.37 -14.85
C LYS A 48 24.48 10.00 -13.38
N GLN A 49 23.39 9.69 -12.69
CA GLN A 49 23.39 9.26 -11.29
C GLN A 49 23.17 7.76 -11.18
N ASN A 50 23.60 7.19 -10.05
CA ASN A 50 23.31 5.81 -9.71
C ASN A 50 21.87 5.69 -9.19
N LEU A 51 21.21 4.58 -9.50
CA LEU A 51 19.89 4.23 -9.01
C LEU A 51 19.89 2.76 -8.60
N ASP A 52 19.63 2.51 -7.32
CA ASP A 52 19.40 1.18 -6.79
C ASP A 52 17.90 0.96 -6.54
N VAL A 53 17.39 -0.19 -6.96
CA VAL A 53 15.97 -0.55 -6.80
C VAL A 53 15.88 -1.88 -6.07
N VAL A 54 15.16 -1.88 -4.94
CA VAL A 54 14.96 -3.07 -4.11
C VAL A 54 13.53 -3.56 -4.25
N TRP A 55 13.37 -4.83 -4.64
CA TRP A 55 12.09 -5.52 -4.61
C TRP A 55 11.91 -6.25 -3.28
N LEU A 56 10.81 -5.97 -2.60
CA LEU A 56 10.40 -6.62 -1.36
C LEU A 56 9.06 -7.29 -1.58
N ASP A 57 8.99 -8.57 -1.23
CA ASP A 57 7.76 -9.37 -1.28
C ASP A 57 7.62 -10.20 0.00
N LEU A 58 6.38 -10.52 0.37
CA LEU A 58 6.07 -11.32 1.55
C LEU A 58 5.64 -12.72 1.15
N ALA A 59 6.40 -13.73 1.56
CA ALA A 59 6.04 -15.12 1.35
C ALA A 59 4.69 -15.45 2.03
N ASN A 60 3.75 -16.00 1.26
CA ASN A 60 2.42 -16.37 1.72
C ASN A 60 1.69 -15.22 2.46
N ALA A 61 1.71 -13.99 1.93
CA ALA A 61 1.21 -12.80 2.62
C ALA A 61 -0.19 -12.92 3.26
N TYR A 62 -1.12 -13.64 2.64
CA TYR A 62 -2.46 -13.84 3.22
C TYR A 62 -2.49 -14.95 4.27
N GLY A 63 -1.77 -16.05 4.04
CA GLY A 63 -1.79 -17.20 4.94
C GLY A 63 -0.83 -17.08 6.13
N SER A 64 0.15 -16.17 6.09
CA SER A 64 1.17 -16.02 7.12
C SER A 64 0.80 -15.01 8.20
N VAL A 65 -0.23 -14.17 8.00
CA VAL A 65 -0.63 -13.14 8.96
C VAL A 65 -1.43 -13.76 10.12
N PRO A 66 -0.92 -13.70 11.37
CA PRO A 66 -1.65 -14.23 12.53
C PRO A 66 -2.95 -13.46 12.76
N HIS A 67 -4.04 -14.16 13.09
CA HIS A 67 -5.34 -13.51 13.34
C HIS A 67 -5.29 -12.49 14.49
N GLN A 68 -4.46 -12.73 15.50
CA GLN A 68 -4.24 -11.76 16.59
C GLN A 68 -3.63 -10.45 16.10
N MET A 69 -2.78 -10.49 15.06
CA MET A 69 -2.19 -9.29 14.45
C MET A 69 -3.25 -8.50 13.69
N ILE A 70 -4.19 -9.16 13.00
CA ILE A 70 -5.32 -8.48 12.35
C ILE A 70 -6.15 -7.73 13.39
N GLN A 71 -6.50 -8.40 14.48
CA GLN A 71 -7.28 -7.79 15.58
C GLN A 71 -6.53 -6.64 16.25
N LEU A 72 -5.21 -6.78 16.44
CA LEU A 72 -4.37 -5.70 16.94
C LEU A 72 -4.37 -4.50 15.99
N ALA A 73 -4.21 -4.72 14.69
CA ALA A 73 -4.22 -3.66 13.69
C ALA A 73 -5.55 -2.90 13.68
N LEU A 74 -6.69 -3.60 13.75
CA LEU A 74 -8.01 -2.96 13.84
C LEU A 74 -8.11 -2.04 15.07
N ARG A 75 -7.62 -2.48 16.24
CA ARG A 75 -7.58 -1.64 17.45
C ARG A 75 -6.63 -0.45 17.32
N MET A 76 -5.44 -0.66 16.74
CA MET A 76 -4.45 0.41 16.52
C MET A 76 -5.00 1.54 15.64
N TYR A 77 -5.84 1.20 14.67
CA TYR A 77 -6.51 2.16 13.79
C TYR A 77 -7.91 2.57 14.26
N HIS A 78 -8.25 2.28 15.52
CA HIS A 78 -9.52 2.68 16.16
C HIS A 78 -10.78 2.23 15.42
N VAL A 79 -10.69 1.14 14.65
CA VAL A 79 -11.81 0.57 13.92
C VAL A 79 -12.90 0.14 14.91
N PRO A 80 -14.14 0.65 14.80
CA PRO A 80 -15.22 0.26 15.69
C PRO A 80 -15.60 -1.21 15.48
N GLU A 81 -16.07 -1.87 16.54
CA GLU A 81 -16.51 -3.27 16.49
C GLU A 81 -17.65 -3.50 15.49
N ILE A 82 -18.44 -2.45 15.23
CA ILE A 82 -19.49 -2.42 14.21
C ILE A 82 -19.10 -1.37 13.17
N ILE A 83 -18.34 -1.79 12.16
CA ILE A 83 -18.05 -0.98 10.97
C ILE A 83 -19.14 -1.07 9.97
#